data_AF-A0AAU7QBY9-F1
#
_entry.id   AF-A0AAU7QBY9-F1
#
_cell.length_a   1.000
_cell.length_b   1.000
_cell.length_c   1.000
_cell.angle_alpha   90.00
_cell.angle_beta   90.00
_cell.angle_gamma   90.00
#
_symmetry.space_group_name_H-M   'P 1'
#
loop_
_entity.id
_entity.type
_entity.pdbx_description
1 polymer ?
#
loop_
_entity_poly.entity_id
_entity_poly.type
_entity_poly.pdbx_seq_one_letter_code
_entity_poly.pdbx_strand_id
1 'polypeptide(L)'
;MKLLSVIVMLFGMSALPGCSVLQGKPVPPPPPTHEAQEIQRDQTGSLQILGRITVERRGSPMDVEHAVRAKANAAHATYYQIVTLSELVAVDVWRADVILYR
;
A
#
# COMPACT_ATOMS: atom_id res chain seq x y z
N MET A 1 31.75 -39.32 4.07
CA MET A 1 31.93 -38.26 3.04
C MET A 1 30.81 -38.25 2.00
N LYS A 2 30.39 -39.40 1.42
CA LYS A 2 29.28 -39.45 0.44
C LYS A 2 27.89 -39.08 1.00
N LEU A 3 27.58 -39.46 2.25
CA LEU A 3 26.29 -39.13 2.88
C LEU A 3 26.13 -37.63 3.20
N LEU A 4 27.24 -36.96 3.51
CA LEU A 4 27.25 -35.51 3.79
C LEU A 4 26.96 -34.70 2.52
N SER A 5 27.47 -35.14 1.36
CA SER A 5 27.20 -34.51 0.07
C SER A 5 25.75 -34.61 -0.38
N VAL A 6 25.05 -35.70 -0.04
CA VAL A 6 23.63 -35.88 -0.41
C VAL A 6 22.71 -34.97 0.39
N ILE A 7 23.01 -34.75 1.68
CA ILE A 7 22.24 -33.84 2.55
C ILE A 7 22.40 -32.38 2.11
N VAL A 8 23.60 -31.97 1.69
CA VAL A 8 23.85 -30.61 1.16
C VAL A 8 23.12 -30.39 -0.18
N MET A 9 22.99 -31.42 -0.99
CA MET A 9 22.28 -31.36 -2.27
C MET A 9 20.76 -31.28 -2.11
N LEU A 10 20.20 -31.92 -1.08
CA LEU A 10 18.77 -31.89 -0.78
C LEU A 10 18.32 -30.54 -0.17
N PHE A 11 19.20 -29.85 0.55
CA PHE A 11 18.90 -28.53 1.15
C PHE A 11 18.89 -27.40 0.10
N GLY A 12 19.68 -27.53 -0.98
CA GLY A 12 19.81 -26.51 -2.04
C GLY A 12 18.57 -26.31 -2.92
N MET A 13 17.62 -27.24 -2.93
CA MET A 13 16.39 -27.14 -3.75
C MET A 13 15.26 -26.34 -3.10
N SER A 14 15.45 -25.87 -1.86
CA SER A 14 14.45 -25.09 -1.11
C SER A 14 14.67 -23.57 -1.18
N ALA A 15 15.58 -23.10 -2.04
CA ALA A 15 15.70 -21.69 -2.36
C ALA A 15 14.47 -21.23 -3.16
N LEU A 16 13.37 -20.97 -2.45
CA LEU A 16 12.19 -20.28 -2.96
C LEU A 16 12.69 -18.95 -3.57
N PRO A 17 12.49 -18.70 -4.88
CA PRO A 17 12.73 -17.38 -5.47
C PRO A 17 11.72 -16.37 -4.91
N GLY A 18 11.90 -15.95 -3.66
CA GLY A 18 10.99 -15.05 -2.94
C GLY A 18 11.32 -13.56 -3.10
N CYS A 19 12.46 -13.20 -3.69
CA CYS A 19 12.91 -11.81 -3.70
C CYS A 19 12.34 -10.94 -4.83
N SER A 20 11.71 -11.52 -5.86
CA SER A 20 11.30 -10.73 -7.04
C SER A 20 10.03 -9.91 -6.86
N VAL A 21 9.20 -10.16 -5.83
CA VAL A 21 7.92 -9.46 -5.64
C VAL A 21 8.09 -8.07 -4.99
N LEU A 22 9.20 -7.85 -4.30
CA LEU A 22 9.49 -6.58 -3.63
C LEU A 22 10.17 -5.55 -4.56
N GLN A 23 10.64 -5.99 -5.73
CA GLN A 23 11.20 -5.15 -6.79
C GLN A 23 10.14 -4.93 -7.88
N GLY A 24 8.93 -4.52 -7.48
CA GLY A 24 7.87 -4.15 -8.40
C GLY A 24 8.39 -3.15 -9.42
N LYS A 25 8.34 -3.51 -10.71
CA LYS A 25 8.63 -2.55 -11.78
C LYS A 25 7.63 -1.41 -11.66
N PRO A 26 8.05 -0.14 -11.77
CA PRO A 26 7.11 0.96 -11.78
C PRO A 26 6.02 0.73 -12.82
N VAL A 27 4.76 0.80 -12.39
CA VAL A 27 3.57 0.67 -13.24
C VAL A 27 2.96 2.05 -13.36
N PRO A 28 2.48 2.50 -14.53
CA PRO A 28 1.76 3.77 -14.59
C PRO A 28 0.50 3.74 -13.71
N PRO A 29 0.12 4.88 -13.10
CA PRO A 29 -1.16 4.98 -12.40
C PRO A 29 -2.34 4.78 -13.39
N PRO A 30 -3.51 4.38 -12.89
CA PRO A 30 -4.72 4.28 -13.71
C PRO A 30 -5.08 5.65 -14.31
N PRO A 31 -5.83 5.71 -15.42
CA PRO A 31 -6.28 6.99 -15.98
C PRO A 31 -7.08 7.80 -14.94
N PRO A 32 -6.81 9.13 -14.80
CA PRO A 32 -7.52 9.99 -13.87
C PRO A 32 -9.04 9.95 -14.08
N THR A 33 -9.78 9.96 -12.97
CA THR A 33 -11.24 10.10 -12.97
C THR A 33 -11.67 11.42 -12.33
N HIS A 34 -12.99 11.68 -12.29
CA HIS A 34 -13.55 12.83 -11.59
C HIS A 34 -13.37 12.77 -10.06
N GLU A 35 -13.15 11.59 -9.52
CA GLU A 35 -12.84 11.36 -8.10
C GLU A 35 -11.39 10.89 -7.94
N ALA A 36 -10.83 11.17 -6.77
CA ALA A 36 -9.52 10.71 -6.35
C ALA A 36 -9.51 9.18 -6.27
N GLN A 37 -8.49 8.58 -6.86
CA GLN A 37 -8.34 7.12 -6.92
C GLN A 37 -7.27 6.64 -5.96
N GLU A 38 -7.51 5.48 -5.34
CA GLU A 38 -6.47 4.79 -4.59
C GLU A 38 -5.45 4.18 -5.55
N ILE A 39 -4.17 4.34 -5.22
CA ILE A 39 -3.06 3.76 -5.99
C ILE A 39 -2.09 3.00 -5.09
N GLN A 40 -1.35 2.09 -5.69
CA GLN A 40 -0.28 1.35 -5.02
C GLN A 40 1.06 2.09 -5.11
N ARG A 41 2.01 1.65 -4.28
CA ARG A 41 3.33 2.28 -4.16
C ARG A 41 4.10 2.33 -5.49
N ASP A 42 4.01 1.26 -6.28
CA ASP A 42 4.65 1.13 -7.58
C ASP A 42 4.06 2.05 -8.67
N GLN A 43 2.91 2.68 -8.40
CA GLN A 43 2.22 3.63 -9.28
C GLN A 43 2.54 5.10 -9.00
N THR A 44 3.36 5.38 -7.98
CA THR A 44 3.63 6.76 -7.52
C THR A 44 4.78 7.45 -8.26
N GLY A 45 5.54 6.73 -9.09
CA GLY A 45 6.87 7.15 -9.55
C GLY A 45 6.93 8.47 -10.34
N SER A 46 5.84 8.86 -11.01
CA SER A 46 5.76 10.10 -11.81
C SER A 46 4.86 11.17 -11.19
N LEU A 47 4.31 10.93 -9.99
CA LEU A 47 3.27 11.77 -9.40
C LEU A 47 3.84 12.85 -8.48
N GLN A 48 3.18 14.01 -8.43
CA GLN A 48 3.57 15.08 -7.52
C GLN A 48 2.87 14.90 -6.18
N ILE A 49 3.63 14.85 -5.07
CA ILE A 49 3.06 14.81 -3.73
C ILE A 49 2.40 16.16 -3.41
N LEU A 50 1.12 16.12 -3.05
CA LEU A 50 0.36 17.28 -2.56
C LEU A 50 0.47 17.45 -1.05
N GLY A 51 0.56 16.34 -0.31
CA GLY A 51 0.63 16.36 1.14
C GLY A 51 0.39 15.00 1.77
N ARG A 52 0.38 14.98 3.10
CA ARG A 52 0.05 13.80 3.90
C ARG A 52 -1.10 14.14 4.84
N ILE A 53 -2.02 13.20 5.00
CA ILE A 53 -3.15 13.35 5.92
C ILE A 53 -3.28 12.11 6.79
N THR A 54 -3.83 12.30 7.98
CA THR A 54 -4.29 11.21 8.85
C THR A 54 -5.80 11.30 8.98
N VAL A 55 -6.47 10.15 8.90
CA VAL A 55 -7.91 10.06 9.00
C VAL A 55 -8.25 9.02 10.04
N GLU A 56 -9.11 9.38 10.98
CA GLU A 56 -9.62 8.48 12.01
C GLU A 56 -11.13 8.42 11.93
N ARG A 57 -11.70 7.22 12.03
CA ARG A 57 -13.15 7.00 12.01
C ARG A 57 -13.52 5.88 12.95
N ARG A 58 -14.61 6.09 13.69
CA ARG A 58 -15.26 5.02 14.43
C ARG A 58 -16.06 4.13 13.46
N GLY A 59 -16.02 2.82 13.65
CA GLY A 59 -16.71 1.83 12.83
C GLY A 59 -15.74 0.77 12.31
N SER A 60 -15.75 0.59 10.99
CA SER A 60 -15.00 -0.44 10.27
C SER A 60 -13.83 0.15 9.47
N PRO A 61 -12.90 -0.68 8.96
CA PRO A 61 -11.86 -0.23 8.03
C PRO A 61 -12.42 0.49 6.80
N MET A 62 -13.56 0.03 6.28
CA MET A 62 -14.21 0.64 5.12
C MET A 62 -14.68 2.07 5.41
N ASP A 63 -15.10 2.36 6.65
CA ASP A 63 -15.56 3.70 7.02
C ASP A 63 -14.42 4.72 6.98
N VAL A 64 -13.22 4.32 7.40
CA VAL A 64 -12.03 5.18 7.28
C VAL A 64 -11.58 5.32 5.83
N GLU A 65 -11.63 4.25 5.02
CA GLU A 65 -11.33 4.33 3.58
C GLU A 65 -12.27 5.29 2.83
N HIS A 66 -13.58 5.21 3.09
CA HIS A 66 -14.56 6.16 2.54
C HIS A 66 -14.26 7.60 2.97
N ALA A 67 -13.86 7.81 4.23
CA ALA A 67 -13.48 9.12 4.74
C ALA A 67 -12.18 9.64 4.11
N VAL A 68 -11.22 8.76 3.83
CA VAL A 68 -9.99 9.08 3.09
C VAL A 68 -10.33 9.58 1.70
N ARG A 69 -11.15 8.84 0.93
CA ARG A 69 -11.56 9.26 -0.42
C ARG A 69 -12.24 10.62 -0.41
N ALA A 70 -13.17 10.84 0.53
CA ALA A 70 -13.86 12.13 0.66
C ALA A 70 -12.89 13.29 0.94
N LYS A 71 -11.90 13.08 1.83
CA LYS A 71 -10.87 14.10 2.12
C LYS A 71 -9.91 14.31 0.94
N ALA A 72 -9.54 13.26 0.21
CA ALA A 72 -8.70 13.36 -0.99
C ALA A 72 -9.41 14.17 -2.09
N ASN A 73 -10.71 13.92 -2.31
CA ASN A 73 -11.55 14.70 -3.21
C ASN A 73 -11.62 16.18 -2.80
N ALA A 74 -11.85 16.46 -1.51
CA ALA A 74 -11.88 17.82 -0.98
C ALA A 74 -10.53 18.56 -1.08
N ALA A 75 -9.42 17.82 -1.09
CA ALA A 75 -8.08 18.35 -1.31
C ALA A 75 -7.72 18.50 -2.80
N HIS A 76 -8.64 18.18 -3.71
CA HIS A 76 -8.41 18.17 -5.16
C HIS A 76 -7.20 17.29 -5.58
N ALA A 77 -7.01 16.18 -4.89
CA ALA A 77 -6.03 15.17 -5.25
C ALA A 77 -6.54 14.32 -6.41
N THR A 78 -5.65 14.00 -7.37
CA THR A 78 -5.95 13.04 -8.44
C THR A 78 -5.89 11.62 -7.91
N TYR A 79 -4.92 11.36 -7.03
CA TYR A 79 -4.71 10.05 -6.43
C TYR A 79 -4.41 10.16 -4.95
N TYR A 80 -4.63 9.06 -4.22
CA TYR A 80 -4.19 8.90 -2.85
C TYR A 80 -3.59 7.50 -2.64
N GLN A 81 -2.64 7.39 -1.73
CA GLN A 81 -2.07 6.11 -1.30
C GLN A 81 -2.31 5.96 0.20
N ILE A 82 -3.03 4.91 0.61
CA ILE A 82 -3.09 4.49 2.01
C ILE A 82 -1.77 3.78 2.34
N VAL A 83 -0.98 4.38 3.22
CA VAL A 83 0.32 3.83 3.64
C VAL A 83 0.16 2.88 4.81
N THR A 84 -0.77 3.18 5.70
CA THR A 84 -1.10 2.35 6.85
C THR A 84 -2.58 2.45 7.13
N LEU A 85 -3.20 1.31 7.44
CA LEU A 85 -4.58 1.18 7.87
C LEU A 85 -4.58 0.25 9.09
N SER A 86 -4.95 0.76 10.25
CA SER A 86 -4.90 0.00 11.51
C SER A 86 -5.97 0.47 12.48
N GLU A 87 -6.47 -0.46 13.30
CA GLU A 87 -7.29 -0.12 14.45
C GLU A 87 -6.41 0.53 15.55
N LEU A 88 -6.98 1.52 16.25
CA LEU A 88 -6.38 2.16 17.41
C LEU A 88 -6.71 1.40 18.69
N VAL A 89 -6.02 1.75 19.78
CA VAL A 89 -6.30 1.16 21.11
C VAL A 89 -7.73 1.42 21.57
N ALA A 90 -8.33 2.54 21.12
CA ALA A 90 -9.75 2.80 21.33
C ALA A 90 -10.59 1.88 20.44
N VAL A 91 -11.45 1.07 21.06
CA VAL A 91 -12.33 0.10 20.39
C VAL A 91 -13.11 0.75 19.25
N ASP A 92 -13.16 0.05 18.11
CA ASP A 92 -13.85 0.43 16.88
C ASP A 92 -13.32 1.72 16.25
N VAL A 93 -12.12 2.21 16.61
CA VAL A 93 -11.54 3.39 15.96
C VAL A 93 -10.47 2.96 14.98
N TRP A 94 -10.70 3.19 13.70
CA TRP A 94 -9.75 2.92 12.63
C TRP A 94 -9.01 4.19 12.22
N ARG A 95 -7.71 4.04 11.97
CA ARG A 95 -6.82 5.10 11.50
C ARG A 95 -6.21 4.72 10.16
N ALA A 96 -6.17 5.69 9.25
CA ALA A 96 -5.44 5.62 8.00
C ALA A 96 -4.44 6.78 7.89
N ASP A 97 -3.19 6.47 7.56
CA ASP A 97 -2.16 7.44 7.18
C ASP A 97 -1.99 7.41 5.66
N VAL A 98 -2.11 8.59 5.02
CA VAL A 98 -2.34 8.70 3.58
C VAL A 98 -1.41 9.75 2.96
N ILE A 99 -0.93 9.48 1.75
CA ILE A 99 -0.25 10.47 0.89
C ILE A 99 -1.18 10.85 -0.25
N LEU A 100 -1.30 12.16 -0.51
CA LEU A 100 -2.09 12.72 -1.61
C LEU A 100 -1.19 13.09 -2.77
N TYR A 101 -1.66 12.86 -4.00
CA TYR A 101 -0.92 13.11 -5.22
C TYR A 101 -1.74 13.89 -6.25
N ARG A 102 -1.03 14.65 -7.09
CA ARG A 102 -1.55 15.23 -8.33
C ARG A 102 -0.98 14.51 -9.54
#